data_AF-A0AA36IPK1-F1
#
_entry.id   AF-A0AA36IPK1-F1
#
_cell.length_a   1.000
_cell.length_b   1.000
_cell.length_c   1.000
_cell.angle_alpha   90.00
_cell.angle_beta   90.00
_cell.angle_gamma   90.00
#
_symmetry.space_group_name_H-M   'P 1'
#
loop_
_entity.id
_entity.type
_entity.pdbx_description
1 polymer ?
#
loop_
_entity_poly.entity_id
_entity_poly.type
_entity_poly.pdbx_seq_one_letter_code
_entity_poly.pdbx_strand_id
1 'polypeptide(L)'
;MDAPSLYVGKVAAQSGSVYVTNGFVPYWREAFSSTGEACWFVVEFDPSQVSWKRFEEILGATDPSQASKDSIRGLLFQHWKDCGLSQQPTTMDNGVHFSAGALEGMRERML
;
A
#
# COMPACT_ATOMS: atom_id res chain seq x y z
N MET A 1 -6.70 9.25 13.39
CA MET A 1 -5.29 8.81 13.31
C MET A 1 -5.35 7.37 12.86
N ASP A 2 -5.47 7.16 11.56
CA ASP A 2 -5.36 5.82 11.00
C ASP A 2 -3.88 5.46 11.13
N ALA A 3 -3.56 4.52 12.00
CA ALA A 3 -2.22 3.96 12.12
C ALA A 3 -2.22 2.61 11.42
N PRO A 4 -2.20 2.55 10.07
CA PRO A 4 -2.14 1.30 9.33
C PRO A 4 -0.87 0.49 9.67
N SER A 5 0.12 1.11 10.31
CA SER A 5 1.39 0.53 10.74
C SER A 5 1.43 0.01 12.18
N LEU A 6 0.42 0.29 13.02
CA LEU A 6 0.40 -0.25 14.39
C LEU A 6 0.10 -1.75 14.33
N TYR A 7 1.08 -2.61 14.62
CA TYR A 7 0.83 -4.06 14.64
C TYR A 7 -0.02 -4.50 15.83
N VAL A 8 0.33 -4.02 17.02
CA VAL A 8 -0.38 -4.30 18.27
C VAL A 8 -0.30 -3.09 19.19
N GLY A 9 -1.43 -2.71 19.78
CA GLY A 9 -1.53 -1.66 20.78
C GLY A 9 -2.13 -2.18 22.07
N LYS A 10 -1.61 -1.73 23.22
CA LYS A 10 -2.22 -1.97 24.52
C LYS A 10 -3.21 -0.85 24.82
N VAL A 11 -4.46 -1.19 25.06
CA VAL A 11 -5.54 -0.23 25.34
C VAL A 11 -6.13 -0.50 26.72
N ALA A 12 -6.39 0.56 27.47
CA ALA A 12 -7.07 0.46 28.76
C ALA A 12 -8.52 0.00 28.55
N ALA A 13 -8.98 -0.92 29.40
CA ALA A 13 -10.35 -1.42 29.43
C ALA A 13 -10.90 -1.31 30.85
N GLN A 14 -12.22 -1.44 31.01
CA GLN A 14 -12.89 -1.35 32.31
C GLN A 14 -12.32 -2.31 33.37
N SER A 15 -11.77 -3.45 32.95
CA SER A 15 -11.15 -4.47 33.80
C SER A 15 -9.64 -4.64 33.57
N GLY A 16 -8.92 -3.57 33.20
CA GLY A 16 -7.46 -3.59 33.07
C GLY A 16 -7.00 -3.16 31.69
N SER A 17 -6.38 -4.07 30.93
CA SER A 17 -5.86 -3.75 29.60
C SER A 17 -6.08 -4.88 28.61
N VAL A 18 -6.43 -4.53 27.39
CA VAL A 18 -6.53 -5.44 26.25
C VAL A 18 -5.47 -5.11 25.21
N TYR A 19 -5.10 -6.11 24.41
CA TYR A 19 -4.27 -5.90 23.22
C TYR A 19 -5.16 -5.88 21.99
N VAL A 20 -5.01 -4.84 21.17
CA VAL A 20 -5.69 -4.69 19.88
C VAL A 20 -4.65 -4.93 18.80
N THR A 21 -4.87 -5.95 17.98
CA THR A 21 -4.02 -6.24 16.82
C THR A 21 -4.63 -5.64 15.57
N ASN A 22 -3.77 -5.15 14.68
CA ASN A 22 -4.19 -4.73 13.36
C ASN A 22 -4.35 -5.97 12.47
N GLY A 23 -5.59 -6.25 12.07
CA GLY A 23 -5.96 -7.42 11.27
C GLY A 23 -5.35 -7.43 9.87
N PHE A 24 -4.92 -6.29 9.32
CA PHE A 24 -4.29 -6.21 8.00
C PHE A 24 -2.87 -6.78 7.99
N VAL A 25 -2.13 -6.65 9.10
CA VAL A 25 -0.71 -7.07 9.17
C VAL A 25 -0.50 -8.57 8.94
N PRO A 26 -1.21 -9.49 9.62
CA PRO A 26 -1.04 -10.93 9.34
C PRO A 26 -1.45 -11.30 7.91
N TYR A 27 -2.49 -10.66 7.36
CA TYR A 27 -2.91 -10.87 5.97
C TYR A 27 -1.80 -10.50 4.98
N TRP A 28 -1.27 -9.27 5.08
CA TRP A 28 -0.19 -8.83 4.19
C TRP A 28 1.10 -9.62 4.40
N ARG A 29 1.42 -10.00 5.65
CA ARG A 29 2.59 -10.85 5.92
C ARG A 29 2.50 -12.16 5.14
N GLU A 30 1.34 -12.81 5.14
CA GLU A 30 1.13 -14.03 4.36
C GLU A 30 1.25 -13.73 2.87
N ALA A 31 0.59 -12.68 2.37
CA ALA A 31 0.62 -12.33 0.95
C ALA A 31 2.03 -12.03 0.42
N PHE A 32 2.88 -11.37 1.22
CA PHE A 32 4.27 -11.07 0.84
C PHE A 32 5.26 -12.23 1.11
N SER A 33 4.88 -13.22 1.93
CA SER A 33 5.77 -14.36 2.26
C SER A 33 5.44 -15.63 1.46
N SER A 34 4.20 -15.76 0.97
CA SER A 34 3.73 -16.94 0.22
C SER A 34 3.90 -16.73 -1.29
N THR A 35 5.05 -17.16 -1.81
CA THR A 35 5.26 -17.53 -3.22
C THR A 35 5.14 -16.46 -4.33
N GLY A 36 4.94 -15.18 -4.00
CA GLY A 36 5.03 -14.08 -4.97
C GLY A 36 6.37 -13.34 -4.90
N GLU A 37 7.06 -13.20 -6.03
CA GLU A 37 8.18 -12.23 -6.12
C GLU A 37 7.59 -10.82 -6.16
N ALA A 38 7.63 -10.12 -5.03
CA ALA A 38 7.36 -8.69 -5.04
C ALA A 38 8.49 -7.98 -5.79
N CYS A 39 8.16 -7.29 -6.88
CA CYS A 39 9.13 -6.45 -7.58
C CYS A 39 9.38 -5.18 -6.76
N TRP A 40 10.58 -5.07 -6.19
CA TRP A 40 11.00 -3.90 -5.44
C TRP A 40 11.69 -2.88 -6.35
N PHE A 41 11.23 -1.63 -6.30
CA PHE A 41 11.82 -0.53 -7.06
C PHE A 41 12.17 0.62 -6.12
N VAL A 42 13.37 1.18 -6.31
CA VAL A 42 13.73 2.49 -5.79
C VAL A 42 13.60 3.47 -6.95
N VAL A 43 12.68 4.42 -6.83
CA VAL A 43 12.43 5.45 -7.85
C VAL A 43 12.88 6.80 -7.36
N GLU A 44 13.32 7.64 -8.30
CA GLU A 44 13.65 9.04 -8.06
C GLU A 44 12.90 9.93 -9.05
N PHE A 45 12.61 11.15 -8.64
CA PHE A 45 11.98 12.16 -9.48
C PHE A 45 12.41 13.55 -9.03
N ASP A 46 12.45 14.48 -10.00
CA ASP A 46 12.72 15.88 -9.71
C ASP A 46 11.51 16.52 -9.01
N PRO A 47 11.64 16.97 -7.74
CA PRO A 47 10.54 17.56 -7.00
C PRO A 47 10.02 18.87 -7.62
N SER A 48 10.80 19.51 -8.50
CA SER A 48 10.36 20.68 -9.27
C SER A 48 9.37 20.33 -10.40
N GLN A 49 9.42 19.09 -10.89
CA GLN A 49 8.55 18.57 -11.94
C GLN A 49 7.40 17.73 -11.38
N VAL A 50 7.70 16.92 -10.35
CA VAL A 50 6.76 15.99 -9.72
C VAL A 50 6.79 16.21 -8.21
N SER A 51 5.80 16.92 -7.68
CA SER A 51 5.58 16.98 -6.24
C SER A 51 5.16 15.61 -5.68
N TRP A 52 5.31 15.40 -4.38
CA TRP A 52 4.84 14.16 -3.73
C TRP A 52 3.35 13.88 -3.97
N LYS A 53 2.52 14.93 -3.90
CA LYS A 53 1.10 14.84 -4.24
C LYS A 53 0.88 14.40 -5.69
N ARG A 54 1.66 14.94 -6.63
CA ARG A 54 1.59 14.53 -8.04
C ARG A 54 2.03 13.06 -8.22
N PHE A 55 3.02 12.62 -7.45
CA PHE A 55 3.44 11.22 -7.42
C PHE A 55 2.30 10.32 -6.92
N GLU A 56 1.60 10.68 -5.84
CA GLU A 56 0.40 9.97 -5.37
C GLU A 56 -0.71 9.89 -6.45
N GLU A 57 -0.91 10.96 -7.22
CA GLU A 57 -1.86 10.97 -8.35
C GLU A 57 -1.46 10.01 -9.48
N ILE A 58 -0.15 9.89 -9.77
CA ILE A 58 0.38 8.93 -10.76
C ILE A 58 0.10 7.48 -10.30
N LEU A 59 0.19 7.22 -8.99
CA LEU A 59 -0.09 5.91 -8.42
C LEU A 59 -1.59 5.58 -8.44
N GLY A 60 -2.42 6.56 -8.08
CA GLY A 60 -3.87 6.42 -8.00
C GLY A 60 -4.39 6.07 -6.61
N ALA A 61 -5.69 6.27 -6.41
CA ALA A 61 -6.38 6.02 -5.13
C ALA A 61 -6.17 4.59 -4.62
N THR A 62 -6.15 4.42 -3.29
CA THR A 62 -5.97 3.10 -2.63
C THR A 62 -7.05 2.09 -3.03
N ASP A 63 -8.29 2.56 -3.23
CA ASP A 63 -9.34 1.79 -3.90
C ASP A 63 -9.17 1.98 -5.42
N PRO A 64 -8.75 0.94 -6.17
CA PRO A 64 -8.50 1.06 -7.60
C PRO A 64 -9.75 1.40 -8.42
N SER A 65 -10.96 1.16 -7.90
CA SER A 65 -12.22 1.55 -8.56
C SER A 65 -12.43 3.07 -8.58
N GLN A 66 -11.79 3.79 -7.66
CA GLN A 66 -11.81 5.25 -7.55
C GLN A 66 -10.55 5.91 -8.14
N ALA A 67 -9.60 5.12 -8.65
CA ALA A 67 -8.37 5.64 -9.21
C ALA A 67 -8.60 6.24 -10.61
N SER A 68 -7.80 7.25 -10.96
CA SER A 68 -7.78 7.78 -12.33
C SER A 68 -7.42 6.67 -13.30
N LYS A 69 -8.07 6.63 -14.47
CA LYS A 69 -7.83 5.60 -15.50
C LYS A 69 -6.38 5.55 -15.98
N ASP A 70 -5.69 6.69 -15.94
CA ASP A 70 -4.31 6.84 -16.38
C ASP A 70 -3.29 6.61 -15.25
N SER A 71 -3.75 6.37 -14.02
CA SER A 71 -2.88 6.03 -12.89
C SER A 71 -2.48 4.56 -12.92
N ILE A 72 -1.40 4.19 -12.23
CA ILE A 72 -0.92 2.81 -12.16
C ILE A 72 -2.03 1.87 -11.65
N ARG A 73 -2.70 2.23 -10.55
CA ARG A 73 -3.80 1.42 -10.00
C ARG A 73 -5.01 1.37 -10.93
N GLY A 74 -5.31 2.47 -11.63
CA GLY A 74 -6.41 2.50 -12.61
C GLY A 74 -6.14 1.61 -13.82
N LEU A 75 -4.90 1.63 -14.32
CA LEU A 75 -4.45 0.75 -15.40
C LEU A 75 -4.48 -0.73 -14.97
N LEU A 76 -3.95 -1.05 -13.79
CA LEU A 76 -4.04 -2.40 -13.23
C LEU A 76 -5.49 -2.85 -13.05
N PHE A 77 -6.38 -1.98 -12.57
CA PHE A 77 -7.79 -2.30 -12.37
C PHE A 77 -8.54 -2.60 -13.68
N GLN A 78 -8.18 -1.92 -14.77
CA GLN A 78 -8.79 -2.13 -16.08
C GLN A 78 -8.21 -3.33 -16.82
N HIS A 79 -6.90 -3.51 -16.75
CA HIS A 79 -6.15 -4.49 -17.54
C HIS A 79 -5.68 -5.68 -16.72
N TRP A 80 -6.28 -5.94 -15.55
CA TRP A 80 -5.81 -6.97 -14.61
C TRP A 80 -5.62 -8.36 -15.24
N LYS A 81 -6.49 -8.76 -16.18
CA LYS A 81 -6.38 -10.03 -16.91
C LYS A 81 -5.15 -10.06 -17.81
N ASP A 82 -4.90 -8.96 -18.53
CA ASP A 82 -3.74 -8.81 -19.42
C ASP A 82 -2.43 -8.76 -18.62
N CYS A 83 -2.49 -8.24 -17.39
CA CYS A 83 -1.41 -8.28 -16.41
C CYS A 83 -1.22 -9.65 -15.74
N GLY A 84 -2.05 -10.65 -16.06
CA GLY A 84 -1.95 -12.01 -15.50
C GLY A 84 -2.42 -12.13 -14.04
N LEU A 85 -3.18 -11.16 -13.53
CA LEU A 85 -3.74 -11.24 -12.17
C LEU A 85 -4.89 -12.26 -12.12
N SER A 86 -4.99 -13.00 -11.02
CA SER A 86 -6.04 -14.01 -10.81
C SER A 86 -7.42 -13.40 -10.52
N GLN A 87 -7.45 -12.16 -10.04
CA GLN A 87 -8.65 -11.42 -9.72
C GLN A 87 -8.47 -9.92 -10.00
N GLN A 88 -9.59 -9.22 -10.13
CA GLN A 88 -9.57 -7.77 -10.24
C GLN A 88 -9.06 -7.13 -8.93
N PRO A 89 -8.17 -6.13 -8.99
CA PRO A 89 -7.65 -5.44 -7.81
C PRO A 89 -8.75 -4.90 -6.90
N THR A 90 -8.52 -5.03 -5.59
CA THR A 90 -9.40 -4.51 -4.53
C THR A 90 -8.67 -3.46 -3.71
N THR A 91 -9.35 -2.81 -2.77
CA THR A 91 -8.69 -1.90 -1.80
C THR A 91 -7.62 -2.61 -0.95
N MET A 92 -7.81 -3.91 -0.67
CA MET A 92 -6.88 -4.72 0.09
C MET A 92 -5.71 -5.23 -0.77
N ASP A 93 -6.02 -5.63 -2.01
CA ASP A 93 -5.09 -6.14 -3.02
C ASP A 93 -5.03 -5.20 -4.23
N ASN A 94 -4.44 -4.02 -4.04
CA ASN A 94 -4.42 -2.96 -5.07
C ASN A 94 -3.21 -3.02 -6.01
N GLY A 95 -2.44 -4.11 -5.96
CA GLY A 95 -1.34 -4.41 -6.88
C GLY A 95 -0.02 -3.65 -6.65
N VAL A 96 -0.03 -2.49 -5.98
CA VAL A 96 1.18 -1.69 -5.73
C VAL A 96 1.17 -1.01 -4.36
N HIS A 97 2.24 -1.26 -3.60
CA HIS A 97 2.62 -0.50 -2.41
C HIS A 97 3.52 0.67 -2.80
N PHE A 98 3.38 1.79 -2.09
CA PHE A 98 4.28 2.91 -2.19
C PHE A 98 4.46 3.55 -0.81
N SER A 99 5.61 4.16 -0.60
CA SER A 99 5.88 4.87 0.64
C SER A 99 4.93 6.05 0.80
N ALA A 100 4.35 6.23 1.99
CA ALA A 100 3.35 7.28 2.23
C ALA A 100 3.92 8.71 2.17
N GLY A 101 5.25 8.86 2.20
CA GLY A 101 5.95 10.13 2.32
C GLY A 101 7.43 9.99 2.04
N ALA A 102 8.12 11.12 1.92
CA ALA A 102 9.58 11.14 1.76
C ALA A 102 10.31 10.47 2.95
N LEU A 103 9.79 10.64 4.18
CA LEU A 103 10.37 10.03 5.38
C LEU A 103 10.17 8.51 5.39
N GLU A 104 8.96 8.05 5.09
CA GLU A 104 8.63 6.64 4.94
C GLU A 104 9.45 6.00 3.81
N GLY A 105 9.67 6.72 2.71
CA GLY A 105 10.49 6.26 1.59
C GLY A 105 11.96 6.08 1.96
N MET A 106 12.53 7.00 2.75
CA MET A 106 13.89 6.83 3.28
C MET A 106 13.98 5.60 4.20
N ARG A 107 12.99 5.38 5.07
CA ARG A 107 12.95 4.21 5.96
C ARG A 107 12.83 2.91 5.17
N GLU A 108 11.89 2.86 4.23
CA GLU A 108 11.59 1.65 3.45
C GLU A 108 12.74 1.25 2.54
N ARG A 109 13.52 2.21 2.02
CA ARG A 109 14.76 1.94 1.26
C ARG A 109 15.83 1.19 2.07
N MET A 110 15.78 1.23 3.41
CA MET A 110 16.77 0.57 4.28
C MET A 110 16.40 -0.86 4.67
N LEU A 111 15.21 -1.34 4.27
CA LEU A 111 14.74 -2.72 4.52
C LEU A 111 15.40 -3.70 3.54
#